data_AF-A0A4R3HV82-F1
#
_entry.id   AF-A0A4R3HV82-F1
#
_cell.length_a   1.000
_cell.length_b   1.000
_cell.length_c   1.000
_cell.angle_alpha   90.00
_cell.angle_beta   90.00
_cell.angle_gamma   90.00
#
_symmetry.space_group_name_H-M   'P 1'
#
loop_
_entity.id
_entity.type
_entity.pdbx_description
1 polymer ?
#
loop_
_entity_poly.entity_id
_entity_poly.type
_entity_poly.pdbx_seq_one_letter_code
_entity_poly.pdbx_strand_id
1 'polypeptide(L)'
;MSTTAESAGNWLKDKNPSADEVSVMLSKLTSRIENWTGDEEQIQGSIDAADVLQSYLDAKASPELPDEAAVNAQLDTSELIPEGKPVELSPEEKLVKFNALKQKLAGSTLK
;
A
#
# COMPACT_ATOMS: atom_id res chain seq x y z
N MET A 1 12.18 -31.16 -4.17
CA MET A 1 10.92 -30.49 -4.56
C MET A 1 11.14 -29.01 -4.42
N SER A 2 11.11 -28.27 -5.52
CA SER A 2 11.35 -26.84 -5.52
C SER A 2 10.08 -26.15 -5.03
N THR A 3 10.08 -25.70 -3.79
CA THR A 3 9.06 -24.77 -3.30
C THR A 3 9.27 -23.48 -4.07
N THR A 4 8.36 -23.15 -4.97
CA THR A 4 8.39 -21.92 -5.79
C THR A 4 7.21 -21.03 -5.40
N ALA A 5 7.31 -19.74 -5.67
CA ALA A 5 6.20 -18.79 -5.52
C ALA A 5 4.90 -19.30 -6.17
N GLU A 6 4.99 -19.88 -7.37
CA GLU A 6 3.85 -20.44 -8.08
C GLU A 6 3.21 -21.63 -7.34
N SER A 7 4.03 -22.51 -6.75
CA SER A 7 3.54 -23.63 -5.94
C SER A 7 2.90 -23.15 -4.63
N ALA A 8 3.44 -22.10 -4.01
CA ALA A 8 2.86 -21.49 -2.82
C ALA A 8 1.51 -20.82 -3.13
N GLY A 9 1.42 -20.08 -4.24
CA GLY A 9 0.18 -19.47 -4.70
C GLY A 9 -0.90 -20.51 -5.05
N ASN A 10 -0.53 -21.58 -5.76
CA ASN A 10 -1.44 -22.68 -6.06
C ASN A 10 -1.92 -23.38 -4.78
N TRP A 11 -1.02 -23.63 -3.83
CA TRP A 11 -1.40 -24.22 -2.54
C TRP A 11 -2.39 -23.34 -1.77
N LEU A 12 -2.15 -22.02 -1.70
CA LEU A 12 -3.08 -21.07 -1.07
C LEU A 12 -4.46 -21.12 -1.73
N LYS A 13 -4.51 -21.20 -3.06
CA LYS A 13 -5.75 -21.22 -3.84
C LYS A 13 -6.52 -22.53 -3.72
N ASP A 14 -5.84 -23.67 -3.78
CA ASP A 14 -6.46 -25.01 -3.75
C ASP A 14 -6.88 -25.44 -2.34
N LYS A 15 -6.04 -25.18 -1.33
CA LYS A 15 -6.29 -25.61 0.05
C LYS A 15 -7.05 -24.57 0.86
N ASN A 16 -7.02 -23.30 0.46
CA ASN A 16 -7.52 -22.16 1.21
C ASN A 16 -7.20 -22.25 2.72
N PRO A 17 -5.92 -22.43 3.08
CA PRO A 17 -5.49 -22.74 4.44
C PRO A 17 -5.79 -21.59 5.41
N SER A 18 -5.89 -21.94 6.70
CA SER A 18 -6.11 -20.97 7.77
C SER A 18 -4.86 -20.11 7.99
N ALA A 19 -5.02 -18.92 8.61
CA ALA A 19 -3.90 -18.02 8.87
C ALA A 19 -2.80 -18.67 9.74
N ASP A 20 -3.18 -19.51 10.71
CA ASP A 20 -2.24 -20.33 11.49
C ASP A 20 -1.44 -21.32 10.63
N GLU A 21 -2.10 -22.00 9.69
CA GLU A 21 -1.42 -22.98 8.82
C GLU A 21 -0.42 -22.30 7.88
N VAL A 22 -0.78 -21.12 7.36
CA VAL A 22 0.10 -20.29 6.55
C VAL A 22 1.29 -19.79 7.39
N SER A 23 1.04 -19.36 8.63
CA SER A 23 2.10 -18.90 9.55
C SER A 23 3.09 -20.02 9.90
N VAL A 24 2.61 -21.25 10.10
CA VAL A 24 3.46 -22.43 10.34
C VAL A 24 4.31 -22.75 9.12
N MET A 25 3.75 -22.67 7.91
CA MET A 25 4.51 -22.89 6.67
C MET A 25 5.54 -21.80 6.42
N LEU A 26 5.17 -20.53 6.67
CA LEU A 26 6.07 -19.39 6.59
C LEU A 26 7.24 -19.56 7.57
N SER A 27 6.97 -19.91 8.83
CA SER A 27 8.02 -20.15 9.83
C SER A 27 9.00 -21.25 9.43
N LYS A 28 8.52 -22.33 8.79
CA LYS A 28 9.38 -23.39 8.25
C LYS A 28 10.25 -22.89 7.08
N LEU A 29 9.70 -22.07 6.20
CA LEU A 29 10.43 -21.45 5.09
C LEU A 29 11.48 -20.47 5.62
N THR A 30 11.13 -19.59 6.54
CA THR A 30 12.06 -18.65 7.19
C THR A 30 13.18 -19.38 7.91
N SER A 31 12.86 -20.40 8.71
CA SER A 31 13.89 -21.21 9.39
C SER A 31 14.83 -21.89 8.40
N ARG A 32 14.32 -22.33 7.25
CA ARG A 32 15.13 -22.92 6.19
C ARG A 32 16.04 -21.88 5.54
N ILE A 33 15.54 -20.67 5.29
CA ILE A 33 16.30 -19.56 4.72
C ILE A 33 17.41 -19.12 5.69
N GLU A 34 17.10 -18.95 6.98
CA GLU A 34 18.08 -18.52 7.99
C GLU A 34 19.19 -19.54 8.23
N ASN A 35 18.87 -20.84 8.17
CA ASN A 35 19.85 -21.92 8.32
C ASN A 35 20.52 -22.30 6.99
N TRP A 36 20.20 -21.64 5.88
CA TRP A 36 20.79 -21.94 4.58
C TRP A 36 22.18 -21.31 4.47
N THR A 37 23.20 -22.15 4.33
CA THR A 37 24.59 -21.75 4.11
C THR A 37 25.12 -22.15 2.73
N GLY A 38 24.22 -22.61 1.85
CA GLY A 38 24.53 -23.05 0.49
C GLY A 38 24.31 -21.97 -0.56
N ASP A 39 24.10 -22.39 -1.80
CA ASP A 39 23.95 -21.50 -2.95
C ASP A 39 22.63 -20.72 -2.91
N GLU A 40 22.68 -19.40 -3.16
CA GLU A 40 21.51 -18.52 -3.11
C GLU A 40 20.47 -18.89 -4.18
N GLU A 41 20.90 -19.39 -5.34
CA GLU A 41 20.01 -19.80 -6.42
C GLU A 41 19.09 -20.98 -6.00
N GLN A 42 19.53 -21.80 -5.05
CA GLN A 42 18.75 -22.95 -4.57
C GLN A 42 17.72 -22.56 -3.49
N ILE A 43 17.93 -21.44 -2.79
CA ILE A 43 17.01 -20.94 -1.75
C ILE A 43 16.06 -19.87 -2.28
N GLN A 44 16.36 -19.23 -3.42
CA GLN A 44 15.55 -18.18 -4.03
C GLN A 44 14.07 -18.57 -4.14
N GLY A 45 13.75 -19.78 -4.61
CA GLY A 45 12.36 -20.23 -4.70
C GLY A 45 11.65 -20.31 -3.32
N SER A 46 12.40 -20.60 -2.25
CA SER A 46 11.87 -20.58 -0.88
C SER A 46 11.67 -19.16 -0.35
N ILE A 47 12.52 -18.22 -0.75
CA ILE A 47 12.37 -16.79 -0.45
C ILE A 47 11.12 -16.25 -1.16
N ASP A 48 10.99 -16.49 -2.46
CA ASP A 48 9.83 -16.04 -3.25
C ASP A 48 8.52 -16.68 -2.73
N ALA A 49 8.57 -17.94 -2.32
CA ALA A 49 7.43 -18.61 -1.71
C ALA A 49 7.04 -18.00 -0.34
N ALA A 50 8.03 -17.62 0.48
CA ALA A 50 7.77 -16.96 1.77
C ALA A 50 7.12 -15.58 1.56
N ASP A 51 7.55 -14.83 0.55
CA ASP A 51 6.98 -13.52 0.22
C ASP A 51 5.50 -13.62 -0.19
N VAL A 52 5.14 -14.61 -1.00
CA VAL A 52 3.74 -14.88 -1.39
C VAL A 52 2.87 -15.22 -0.17
N LEU A 53 3.37 -16.06 0.74
CA LEU A 53 2.63 -16.44 1.94
C LEU A 53 2.48 -15.26 2.92
N GLN A 54 3.51 -14.44 3.05
CA GLN A 54 3.47 -13.22 3.86
C GLN A 54 2.46 -12.22 3.30
N SER A 55 2.46 -12.01 1.98
CA SER A 55 1.51 -11.13 1.29
C SER A 55 0.07 -11.61 1.46
N TYR A 56 -0.17 -12.93 1.45
CA TYR A 56 -1.50 -13.49 1.72
C TYR A 56 -1.95 -13.27 3.17
N LEU A 57 -1.04 -13.41 4.14
CA LEU A 57 -1.33 -13.10 5.53
C LEU A 57 -1.60 -11.61 5.73
N ASP A 58 -0.82 -10.73 5.10
CA ASP A 58 -1.01 -9.29 5.15
C ASP A 58 -2.35 -8.89 4.53
N ALA A 59 -2.72 -9.48 3.40
CA ALA A 59 -4.02 -9.27 2.77
C ALA A 59 -5.20 -9.75 3.64
N LYS A 60 -5.01 -10.77 4.49
CA LYS A 60 -6.04 -11.25 5.44
C LYS A 60 -6.01 -10.53 6.79
N ALA A 61 -4.85 -10.06 7.21
CA ALA A 61 -4.63 -9.39 8.50
C ALA A 61 -4.88 -7.89 8.40
N SER A 62 -4.76 -7.32 7.20
CA SER A 62 -5.38 -6.05 6.89
C SER A 62 -6.88 -6.27 7.14
N PRO A 63 -7.48 -5.63 8.16
CA PRO A 63 -8.92 -5.52 8.16
C PRO A 63 -9.24 -4.94 6.79
N GLU A 64 -10.16 -5.56 6.06
CA GLU A 64 -10.74 -4.94 4.90
C GLU A 64 -11.09 -3.52 5.33
N LEU A 65 -10.29 -2.54 4.87
CA LEU A 65 -10.82 -1.21 4.70
C LEU A 65 -12.09 -1.48 3.91
N PRO A 66 -13.25 -1.12 4.48
CA PRO A 66 -14.51 -1.59 3.96
C PRO A 66 -14.50 -1.32 2.46
N ASP A 67 -14.74 -2.39 1.70
CA ASP A 67 -14.91 -2.41 0.25
C ASP A 67 -15.24 -0.99 -0.25
N GLU A 68 -14.40 -0.37 -1.09
CA GLU A 68 -14.70 0.97 -1.64
C GLU A 68 -16.05 1.00 -2.40
N ALA A 69 -16.69 -0.16 -2.60
CA ALA A 69 -18.05 -0.30 -3.12
C ALA A 69 -19.18 -0.22 -2.06
N ALA A 70 -18.92 -0.35 -0.76
CA ALA A 70 -19.95 -0.56 0.28
C ALA A 70 -20.03 0.53 1.37
N VAL A 71 -19.21 1.58 1.30
CA VAL A 71 -19.44 2.79 2.10
C VAL A 71 -19.67 3.94 1.14
N ASN A 72 -20.93 4.13 0.75
CA ASN A 72 -21.42 5.47 0.42
C ASN A 72 -21.34 6.30 1.71
N ALA A 73 -20.13 6.64 2.13
CA ALA A 73 -19.92 7.75 3.02
C ALA A 73 -20.49 8.94 2.24
N GLN A 74 -21.67 9.40 2.63
CA GLN A 74 -22.22 10.65 2.14
C GLN A 74 -21.25 11.73 2.61
N LEU A 75 -20.26 12.02 1.77
CA LEU A 75 -19.40 13.18 1.90
C LEU A 75 -20.35 14.36 1.96
N ASP A 76 -20.40 14.98 3.13
CA ASP A 76 -21.13 16.22 3.31
C ASP A 76 -20.41 17.28 2.47
N THR A 77 -20.93 17.45 1.25
CA THR A 77 -20.47 18.43 0.27
C THR A 77 -21.22 19.74 0.40
N SER A 78 -21.97 19.92 1.49
CA SER A 78 -22.62 21.18 1.79
C SER A 78 -21.57 22.29 1.83
N GLU A 79 -21.91 23.41 1.21
CA GLU A 79 -21.05 24.58 1.22
C GLU A 79 -20.77 25.00 2.67
N LEU A 80 -19.49 25.03 3.07
CA LEU A 80 -19.06 25.52 4.39
C LEU A 80 -19.58 26.94 4.68
N ILE A 81 -19.85 27.73 3.63
CA ILE A 81 -20.41 29.08 3.69
C ILE A 81 -21.47 29.21 2.57
N PRO A 82 -22.78 29.17 2.89
CA PRO A 82 -23.87 29.16 1.88
C PRO A 82 -23.94 30.39 0.97
N GLU A 83 -23.29 31.49 1.36
CA GLU A 83 -23.26 32.75 0.58
C GLU A 83 -21.85 33.05 0.03
N GLY A 84 -20.89 32.16 0.25
CA GLY A 84 -19.50 32.33 -0.14
C GLY A 84 -19.31 32.09 -1.63
N LYS A 85 -19.65 33.07 -2.47
CA LYS A 85 -19.28 33.01 -3.90
C LYS A 85 -17.75 33.00 -4.01
N PRO A 86 -17.13 32.01 -4.66
CA PRO A 86 -15.71 32.03 -4.94
C PRO A 86 -15.37 33.34 -5.66
N VAL A 87 -14.41 34.10 -5.14
CA VAL A 87 -13.99 35.35 -5.76
C VAL A 87 -13.26 35.00 -7.06
N GLU A 88 -13.97 35.12 -8.19
CA GLU A 88 -13.39 34.96 -9.52
C GLU A 88 -12.49 36.15 -9.83
N LEU A 89 -11.19 35.98 -9.58
CA LEU A 89 -10.18 36.94 -10.00
C LEU A 89 -9.92 36.80 -11.50
N SER A 90 -9.71 37.93 -12.17
CA SER A 90 -9.30 37.94 -13.58
C SER A 90 -7.95 37.21 -13.77
N PRO A 91 -7.67 36.67 -14.97
CA PRO A 91 -6.42 35.97 -15.24
C PRO A 91 -5.16 36.79 -14.91
N GLU A 92 -5.24 38.11 -15.13
CA GLU A 92 -4.15 39.04 -14.86
C GLU A 92 -3.90 39.20 -13.36
N GLU A 93 -4.95 39.38 -12.56
CA GLU A 93 -4.85 39.49 -11.10
C GLU A 93 -4.34 38.19 -10.46
N LYS A 94 -4.71 37.02 -11.02
CA LYS A 94 -4.20 35.72 -10.59
C LYS A 94 -2.69 35.62 -10.78
N LEU A 95 -2.18 36.05 -11.94
CA LEU A 95 -0.74 36.04 -12.23
C LEU A 95 0.03 36.98 -11.31
N VAL A 96 -0.48 38.19 -11.07
CA VAL A 96 0.15 39.15 -10.16
C VAL A 96 0.20 38.60 -8.74
N LYS A 97 -0.92 38.07 -8.22
CA LYS A 97 -0.96 37.49 -6.87
C LYS A 97 -0.08 36.25 -6.76
N PHE A 98 -0.06 35.39 -7.77
CA PHE A 98 0.80 34.21 -7.80
C PHE A 98 2.29 34.58 -7.75
N ASN A 99 2.73 35.54 -8.57
CA ASN A 99 4.12 36.01 -8.57
C ASN A 99 4.50 36.67 -7.24
N ALA A 100 3.60 37.46 -6.64
CA ALA A 100 3.80 38.04 -5.33
C ALA A 100 3.94 36.97 -4.22
N LEU A 101 3.13 35.91 -4.28
CA LEU A 101 3.23 34.78 -3.35
C LEU A 101 4.52 33.99 -3.56
N LYS A 102 4.94 33.77 -4.81
CA LYS A 102 6.21 33.12 -5.15
C LYS A 102 7.41 33.89 -4.59
N GLN A 103 7.40 35.23 -4.69
CA GLN A 103 8.44 36.07 -4.12
C GLN A 103 8.43 36.04 -2.58
N LYS A 104 7.25 36.06 -1.95
CA LYS A 104 7.14 35.90 -0.48
C LYS A 104 7.67 34.55 -0.01
N LEU A 105 7.37 33.48 -0.74
CA LEU A 105 7.88 32.14 -0.43
C LEU A 105 9.41 32.10 -0.57
N ALA A 106 9.94 32.56 -1.69
CA ALA A 106 11.38 32.61 -1.94
C ALA A 106 12.13 33.52 -0.96
N GLY A 107 11.53 34.64 -0.55
CA GLY A 107 12.08 35.54 0.46
C GLY A 107 11.98 34.99 1.89
N SER A 108 11.02 34.09 2.16
CA SER A 108 10.85 33.47 3.47
C SER A 108 11.77 32.26 3.69
N THR A 109 12.38 31.70 2.64
CA THR A 109 13.34 30.59 2.72
C THR A 109 14.79 31.06 2.98
N LEU A 110 15.03 32.38 3.08
CA LEU A 110 16.36 32.97 3.22
C LEU A 110 16.66 33.55 4.61
N LYS A 111 16.05 32.99 5.67
CA LYS A 111 16.37 33.30 7.07
C LYS A 111 16.79 32.07 7.85
#